data_AF-A0A935QF75-F1
#
_entry.id   AF-A0A935QF75-F1
#
_cell.length_a   1.000
_cell.length_b   1.000
_cell.length_c   1.000
_cell.angle_alpha   90.00
_cell.angle_beta   90.00
_cell.angle_gamma   90.00
#
_symmetry.space_group_name_H-M   'P 1'
#
loop_
_entity.id
_entity.type
_entity.pdbx_description
1 polymer ?
#
loop_
_entity_poly.entity_id
_entity_poly.type
_entity_poly.pdbx_seq_one_letter_code
_entity_poly.pdbx_strand_id
1 'polypeptide(L)'
;MKTMSKLSVVILLLSVASAAWAVCPNAVGTFSYLNGTLLGGRVSEAWCNGAAGQPGNTEDAMSWDGVALGTQWRIWDQAVDAAGPQLLSDTVNGSGNGTRLYRTYYEGGQFWLSKDGAWGNGIDDLTGSITSCVVDVTLTIMGGQIVGANSNVNMTGSFDNCSSGCLIDYAISNAALVWMPGMGTMPGGFPSFLCGATLGELFNACCPLLHISCVVANEESDWSTIKSLYR
;
A
#
# COMPACT_ATOMS: atom_id res chain seq x y z
N MET A 1 7.14 2.57 73.01
CA MET A 1 7.40 3.14 71.67
C MET A 1 7.37 2.02 70.65
N LYS A 2 6.68 2.25 69.53
CA LYS A 2 6.10 1.27 68.60
C LYS A 2 7.16 0.46 67.82
N THR A 3 6.99 -0.86 67.78
CA THR A 3 7.65 -1.77 66.85
C THR A 3 6.89 -1.77 65.52
N MET A 4 7.56 -1.39 64.42
CA MET A 4 7.02 -1.47 63.06
C MET A 4 7.21 -2.89 62.52
N SER A 5 6.10 -3.60 62.31
CA SER A 5 6.04 -4.83 61.51
C SER A 5 5.99 -4.44 60.02
N LYS A 6 6.99 -4.86 59.25
CA LYS A 6 7.03 -4.70 57.79
C LYS A 6 6.22 -5.82 57.15
N LEU A 7 5.06 -5.50 56.58
CA LEU A 7 4.32 -6.38 55.71
C LEU A 7 4.83 -6.17 54.27
N SER A 8 5.59 -7.13 53.74
CA SER A 8 6.01 -7.15 52.35
C SER A 8 4.88 -7.71 51.48
N VAL A 9 4.25 -6.87 50.67
CA VAL A 9 3.30 -7.28 49.63
C VAL A 9 4.09 -7.64 48.37
N VAL A 10 4.07 -8.92 47.97
CA VAL A 10 4.59 -9.39 46.69
C VAL A 10 3.46 -9.31 45.68
N ILE A 11 3.55 -8.35 44.74
CA ILE A 11 2.64 -8.24 43.59
C ILE A 11 3.21 -9.13 42.48
N LEU A 12 2.55 -10.26 42.23
CA LEU A 12 2.82 -11.14 41.10
C LEU A 12 2.18 -10.51 39.84
N LEU A 13 2.99 -9.82 39.03
CA LEU A 13 2.61 -9.37 37.70
C LEU A 13 2.41 -10.60 36.79
N LEU A 14 1.17 -11.03 36.60
CA LEU A 14 0.83 -11.93 35.50
C LEU A 14 0.98 -11.16 34.18
N SER A 15 2.10 -11.38 33.50
CA SER A 15 2.25 -11.06 32.09
C SER A 15 1.31 -11.95 31.28
N VAL A 16 0.13 -11.44 30.95
CA VAL A 16 -0.74 -12.04 29.94
C VAL A 16 -0.01 -11.86 28.60
N ALA A 17 0.73 -12.88 28.18
CA ALA A 17 1.21 -12.97 26.82
C ALA A 17 -0.03 -13.16 25.93
N SER A 18 -0.54 -12.07 25.37
CA SER A 18 -1.56 -12.13 24.32
C SER A 18 -0.98 -12.97 23.19
N ALA A 19 -1.49 -14.18 22.99
CA ALA A 19 -1.27 -14.88 21.74
C ALA A 19 -1.84 -13.97 20.64
N ALA A 20 -0.98 -13.35 19.84
CA ALA A 20 -1.41 -12.70 18.61
C ALA A 20 -2.02 -13.82 17.77
N TRP A 21 -3.35 -13.82 17.65
CA TRP A 21 -4.05 -14.75 16.79
C TRP A 21 -3.54 -14.50 15.37
N ALA A 22 -3.26 -15.56 14.64
CA ALA A 22 -2.83 -15.41 13.26
C ALA A 22 -3.96 -14.78 12.45
N VAL A 23 -3.81 -13.52 12.07
CA VAL A 23 -4.81 -12.79 11.30
C VAL A 23 -4.47 -13.01 9.82
N CYS A 24 -5.21 -13.92 9.19
CA CYS A 24 -5.08 -14.23 7.77
C CYS A 24 -6.31 -13.78 7.00
N PRO A 25 -6.18 -13.49 5.69
CA PRO A 25 -7.32 -13.35 4.80
C PRO A 25 -8.26 -14.57 4.91
N ASN A 26 -9.55 -14.32 5.00
CA ASN A 26 -10.58 -15.36 5.01
C ASN A 26 -10.93 -15.83 3.59
N ALA A 27 -10.77 -14.94 2.60
CA ALA A 27 -10.89 -15.27 1.20
C ALA A 27 -9.62 -14.91 0.43
N VAL A 28 -9.24 -15.81 -0.47
CA VAL A 28 -8.15 -15.63 -1.43
C VAL A 28 -8.74 -15.39 -2.82
N GLY A 29 -7.96 -14.78 -3.71
CA GLY A 29 -8.37 -14.50 -5.09
C GLY A 29 -8.19 -13.04 -5.47
N THR A 30 -8.89 -12.63 -6.52
CA THR A 30 -8.74 -11.30 -7.12
C THR A 30 -9.95 -10.41 -6.82
N PHE A 31 -9.66 -9.26 -6.23
CA PHE A 31 -10.58 -8.18 -5.93
C PHE A 31 -10.21 -6.98 -6.80
N SER A 32 -11.19 -6.24 -7.30
CA SER A 32 -10.89 -5.14 -8.23
C SER A 32 -11.96 -4.06 -8.22
N TYR A 33 -11.57 -2.90 -8.73
CA TYR A 33 -12.50 -1.82 -9.01
C TYR A 33 -13.56 -2.21 -10.04
N LEU A 34 -13.17 -2.92 -11.10
CA LEU A 34 -14.06 -3.23 -12.21
C LEU A 34 -15.14 -4.27 -11.86
N ASN A 35 -14.87 -5.17 -10.91
CA ASN A 35 -15.87 -6.11 -10.41
C ASN A 35 -16.61 -5.59 -9.16
N GLY A 36 -16.37 -4.34 -8.74
CA GLY A 36 -17.04 -3.69 -7.62
C GLY A 36 -16.65 -4.21 -6.23
N THR A 37 -15.60 -5.02 -6.11
CA THR A 37 -15.13 -5.57 -4.81
C THR A 37 -14.05 -4.72 -4.15
N LEU A 38 -13.51 -3.73 -4.85
CA LEU A 38 -12.47 -2.83 -4.36
C LEU A 38 -12.79 -1.39 -4.76
N LEU A 39 -12.69 -0.46 -3.82
CA LEU A 39 -12.85 0.97 -4.12
C LEU A 39 -11.63 1.52 -4.86
N GLY A 40 -11.87 2.53 -5.71
CA GLY A 40 -10.80 3.43 -6.16
C GLY A 40 -10.22 4.21 -4.99
N GLY A 41 -9.21 5.04 -5.25
CA GLY A 41 -8.49 5.71 -4.18
C GLY A 41 -8.01 7.10 -4.50
N ARG A 42 -7.39 7.69 -3.48
CA ARG A 42 -6.68 8.96 -3.54
C ARG A 42 -5.28 8.76 -2.98
N VAL A 43 -4.31 9.41 -3.59
CA VAL A 43 -2.90 9.25 -3.28
C VAL A 43 -2.30 10.63 -3.03
N SER A 44 -1.38 10.69 -2.08
CA SER A 44 -0.45 11.80 -1.91
C SER A 44 0.99 11.29 -1.98
N GLU A 45 1.84 11.91 -2.80
CA GLU A 45 3.29 11.78 -2.68
C GLU A 45 3.82 12.99 -1.92
N ALA A 46 4.46 12.75 -0.78
CA ALA A 46 5.06 13.78 0.06
C ALA A 46 6.48 14.11 -0.41
N TRP A 47 6.78 15.39 -0.61
CA TRP A 47 8.13 15.84 -0.94
C TRP A 47 8.98 16.02 0.33
N CYS A 48 9.38 14.90 0.93
CA CYS A 48 10.12 14.87 2.19
C CYS A 48 11.44 15.65 2.12
N ASN A 49 12.03 15.72 0.93
CA ASN A 49 13.26 16.47 0.67
C ASN A 49 13.04 17.72 -0.20
N GLY A 50 11.80 18.23 -0.23
CA GLY A 50 11.45 19.53 -0.79
C GLY A 50 11.23 19.60 -2.29
N ALA A 51 11.36 18.47 -3.01
CA ALA A 51 11.09 18.40 -4.45
C ALA A 51 10.49 17.04 -4.87
N ALA A 52 9.82 17.03 -6.02
CA ALA A 52 9.27 15.82 -6.63
C ALA A 52 10.38 14.81 -6.97
N GLY A 53 10.05 13.52 -6.81
CA GLY A 53 10.94 12.41 -7.19
C GLY A 53 12.28 12.37 -6.46
N GLN A 54 12.42 13.01 -5.30
CA GLN A 54 13.65 12.91 -4.52
C GLN A 54 13.68 11.57 -3.76
N PRO A 55 14.85 10.92 -3.61
CA PRO A 55 15.02 9.80 -2.69
C PRO A 55 14.44 10.13 -1.31
N GLY A 56 13.70 9.20 -0.72
CA GLY A 56 13.03 9.37 0.56
C GLY A 56 11.67 10.10 0.52
N ASN A 57 11.20 10.59 -0.64
CA ASN A 57 9.81 10.98 -0.78
C ASN A 57 8.90 9.79 -0.51
N THR A 58 7.76 10.02 0.14
CA THR A 58 6.89 8.92 0.61
C THR A 58 5.49 8.99 0.04
N GLU A 59 4.89 7.83 -0.23
CA GLU A 59 3.51 7.72 -0.70
C GLU A 59 2.53 7.37 0.44
N ASP A 60 1.32 7.91 0.35
CA ASP A 60 0.15 7.49 1.12
C ASP A 60 -1.05 7.39 0.17
N ALA A 61 -1.57 6.18 0.03
CA ALA A 61 -2.69 5.85 -0.83
C ALA A 61 -3.82 5.25 0.02
N MET A 62 -5.03 5.78 -0.12
CA MET A 62 -6.21 5.32 0.61
C MET A 62 -7.38 5.10 -0.34
N SER A 63 -8.19 4.07 -0.05
CA SER A 63 -9.51 3.91 -0.69
C SER A 63 -10.38 5.15 -0.47
N TRP A 64 -11.23 5.49 -1.43
CA TRP A 64 -12.14 6.64 -1.35
C TRP A 64 -13.56 6.22 -1.74
N ASP A 65 -14.51 6.41 -0.83
CA ASP A 65 -15.93 6.04 -1.04
C ASP A 65 -16.82 7.22 -1.49
N GLY A 66 -16.23 8.41 -1.69
CA GLY A 66 -16.97 9.65 -1.97
C GLY A 66 -17.18 10.56 -0.76
N VAL A 67 -16.94 10.05 0.46
CA VAL A 67 -17.16 10.75 1.72
C VAL A 67 -15.93 10.67 2.64
N ALA A 68 -15.35 9.48 2.80
CA ALA A 68 -14.25 9.19 3.70
C ALA A 68 -13.09 8.46 3.00
N LEU A 69 -11.87 8.76 3.46
CA LEU A 69 -10.66 8.06 3.07
C LEU A 69 -10.47 6.80 3.93
N GLY A 70 -9.83 5.79 3.35
CA GLY A 70 -9.33 4.63 4.08
C GLY A 70 -10.43 3.72 4.65
N THR A 71 -11.58 3.62 3.97
CA THR A 71 -12.69 2.75 4.41
C THR A 71 -12.53 1.27 4.02
N GLN A 72 -11.69 0.96 3.03
CA GLN A 72 -11.40 -0.42 2.62
C GLN A 72 -9.91 -0.76 2.66
N TRP A 73 -9.05 0.13 2.18
CA TRP A 73 -7.62 -0.15 2.07
C TRP A 73 -6.79 1.12 2.27
N ARG A 74 -5.57 0.92 2.76
CA ARG A 74 -4.52 1.93 2.84
C ARG A 74 -3.16 1.29 2.56
N ILE A 75 -2.32 1.99 1.82
CA ILE A 75 -0.95 1.62 1.47
C ILE A 75 -0.09 2.86 1.70
N TRP A 76 0.92 2.78 2.55
CA TRP A 76 1.67 3.97 2.94
C TRP A 76 3.12 3.68 3.35
N ASP A 77 3.90 4.74 3.54
CA ASP A 77 5.31 4.73 3.96
C ASP A 77 6.28 4.06 2.97
N GLN A 78 5.86 3.80 1.73
CA GLN A 78 6.80 3.47 0.65
C GLN A 78 7.64 4.70 0.37
N ALA A 79 8.97 4.57 0.40
CA ALA A 79 9.89 5.67 0.16
C ALA A 79 10.62 5.49 -1.18
N VAL A 80 10.73 6.56 -1.98
CA VAL A 80 11.55 6.56 -3.20
C VAL A 80 12.97 6.10 -2.85
N ASP A 81 13.47 5.12 -3.58
CA ASP A 81 14.78 4.54 -3.31
C ASP A 81 15.94 5.55 -3.52
N ALA A 82 17.15 5.12 -3.17
CA ALA A 82 18.34 5.96 -3.32
C ALA A 82 18.68 6.32 -4.78
N ALA A 83 18.20 5.54 -5.76
CA ALA A 83 18.45 5.81 -7.18
C ALA A 83 17.53 6.91 -7.71
N GLY A 84 16.34 7.05 -7.14
CA GLY A 84 15.31 7.98 -7.60
C GLY A 84 14.75 7.61 -8.98
N PRO A 85 13.90 8.48 -9.56
CA PRO A 85 13.26 8.24 -10.85
C PRO A 85 14.25 8.07 -12.00
N GLN A 86 14.15 6.96 -12.70
CA GLN A 86 14.96 6.65 -13.88
C GLN A 86 14.19 6.97 -15.15
N LEU A 87 14.75 7.82 -16.02
CA LEU A 87 14.14 8.16 -17.30
C LEU A 87 14.24 6.98 -18.27
N LEU A 88 13.10 6.47 -18.72
CA LEU A 88 13.00 5.36 -19.68
C LEU A 88 12.74 5.83 -21.11
N SER A 89 12.02 6.94 -21.28
CA SER A 89 11.70 7.50 -22.60
C SER A 89 11.54 9.01 -22.52
N ASP A 90 12.05 9.72 -23.52
CA ASP A 90 11.85 11.16 -23.69
C ASP A 90 11.47 11.44 -25.16
N THR A 91 10.28 12.00 -25.36
CA THR A 91 9.76 12.40 -26.68
C THR A 91 9.62 13.91 -26.81
N VAL A 92 10.14 14.68 -25.85
CA VAL A 92 10.05 16.14 -25.83
C VAL A 92 10.83 16.73 -27.00
N ASN A 93 10.13 17.49 -27.85
CA ASN A 93 10.72 18.12 -29.03
C ASN A 93 11.35 19.49 -28.71
N GLY A 94 11.93 20.13 -29.73
CA GLY A 94 12.57 21.45 -29.59
C GLY A 94 11.64 22.59 -29.16
N SER A 95 10.32 22.40 -29.20
CA SER A 95 9.33 23.34 -28.68
C SER A 95 8.93 23.05 -27.23
N GLY A 96 9.55 22.06 -26.58
CA GLY A 96 9.23 21.66 -25.21
C GLY A 96 7.92 20.90 -25.08
N ASN A 97 7.43 20.26 -26.16
CA ASN A 97 6.21 19.46 -26.15
C ASN A 97 6.54 17.98 -26.30
N GLY A 98 5.90 17.12 -25.51
CA GLY A 98 6.04 15.67 -25.61
C GLY A 98 5.75 14.99 -24.29
N THR A 99 6.29 13.78 -24.12
CA THR A 99 6.18 13.01 -22.89
C THR A 99 7.52 12.56 -22.37
N ARG A 100 7.58 12.33 -21.06
CA ARG A 100 8.68 11.61 -20.41
C ARG A 100 8.13 10.46 -19.59
N LEU A 101 8.68 9.28 -19.78
CA LEU A 101 8.37 8.10 -18.98
C LEU A 101 9.49 7.88 -17.97
N TYR A 102 9.14 7.85 -16.69
CA TYR A 102 10.04 7.51 -15.60
C TYR A 102 9.60 6.21 -14.94
N ARG A 103 10.57 5.46 -14.42
CA ARG A 103 10.34 4.36 -13.47
C ARG A 103 11.01 4.70 -12.16
N THR A 104 10.26 4.55 -11.08
CA THR A 104 10.74 4.75 -9.71
C THR A 104 10.53 3.48 -8.92
N TYR A 105 11.58 3.05 -8.22
CA TYR A 105 11.50 1.96 -7.25
C TYR A 105 11.32 2.57 -5.87
N TYR A 106 10.52 1.90 -5.05
CA TYR A 106 10.28 2.31 -3.67
C TYR A 106 10.68 1.20 -2.71
N GLU A 107 11.18 1.60 -1.55
CA GLU A 107 11.59 0.75 -0.46
C GLU A 107 10.62 0.85 0.72
N GLY A 108 10.43 -0.27 1.42
CA GLY A 108 9.59 -0.34 2.60
C GLY A 108 8.10 -0.12 2.33
N GLY A 109 7.41 0.37 3.36
CA GLY A 109 5.97 0.60 3.35
C GLY A 109 5.14 -0.53 3.92
N GLN A 110 3.89 -0.21 4.18
CA GLN A 110 2.91 -1.07 4.83
C GLN A 110 1.57 -0.99 4.11
N PHE A 111 0.72 -1.98 4.40
CA PHE A 111 -0.66 -1.96 3.97
C PHE A 111 -1.61 -2.35 5.12
N TRP A 112 -2.84 -1.89 4.97
CA TRP A 112 -3.98 -2.23 5.82
C TRP A 112 -5.16 -2.52 4.91
N LEU A 113 -5.89 -3.58 5.22
CA LEU A 113 -7.13 -3.95 4.57
C LEU A 113 -8.21 -4.13 5.63
N SER A 114 -9.36 -3.49 5.41
CA SER A 114 -10.51 -3.57 6.30
C SER A 114 -10.99 -5.01 6.46
N LYS A 115 -11.32 -5.39 7.69
CA LYS A 115 -11.98 -6.66 8.02
C LYS A 115 -13.31 -6.87 7.33
N ASP A 116 -13.97 -5.77 6.93
CA ASP A 116 -15.29 -5.78 6.28
C ASP A 116 -15.17 -5.85 4.74
N GLY A 117 -13.93 -5.86 4.21
CA GLY A 117 -13.68 -6.09 2.79
C GLY A 117 -14.00 -7.52 2.37
N ALA A 118 -14.10 -7.75 1.06
CA ALA A 118 -14.45 -9.07 0.49
C ALA A 118 -13.44 -10.20 0.81
N TRP A 119 -12.25 -9.84 1.29
CA TRP A 119 -11.19 -10.75 1.77
C TRP A 119 -11.28 -11.06 3.27
N GLY A 120 -12.00 -10.25 4.04
CA GLY A 120 -11.99 -10.28 5.50
C GLY A 120 -13.03 -11.23 6.11
N ASN A 121 -12.98 -11.35 7.44
CA ASN A 121 -13.92 -12.15 8.24
C ASN A 121 -14.88 -11.30 9.10
N GLY A 122 -14.82 -9.97 9.00
CA GLY A 122 -15.58 -9.03 9.84
C GLY A 122 -15.08 -8.89 11.29
N ILE A 123 -13.99 -9.56 11.67
CA ILE A 123 -13.47 -9.59 13.04
C ILE A 123 -12.26 -8.66 13.17
N ASP A 124 -11.18 -8.98 12.46
CA ASP A 124 -9.88 -8.33 12.56
C ASP A 124 -9.43 -7.77 11.21
N ASP A 125 -8.87 -6.57 11.23
CA ASP A 125 -8.26 -5.97 10.05
C ASP A 125 -6.98 -6.70 9.68
N LEU A 126 -6.68 -6.74 8.38
CA LEU A 126 -5.46 -7.35 7.89
C LEU A 126 -4.39 -6.28 7.71
N THR A 127 -3.18 -6.54 8.18
CA THR A 127 -2.01 -5.68 7.94
C THR A 127 -0.88 -6.48 7.32
N GLY A 128 0.08 -5.77 6.75
CA GLY A 128 1.30 -6.37 6.27
C GLY A 128 2.33 -5.36 5.81
N SER A 129 3.46 -5.91 5.40
CA SER A 129 4.60 -5.14 4.89
C SER A 129 4.72 -5.29 3.37
N ILE A 130 5.12 -4.21 2.71
CA ILE A 130 5.42 -4.21 1.28
C ILE A 130 6.84 -4.71 1.04
N THR A 131 6.98 -5.65 0.10
CA THR A 131 8.25 -6.27 -0.27
C THR A 131 8.84 -5.67 -1.54
N SER A 132 8.00 -5.17 -2.43
CA SER A 132 8.41 -4.50 -3.66
C SER A 132 7.35 -3.50 -4.07
N CYS A 133 7.75 -2.31 -4.51
CA CYS A 133 6.86 -1.34 -5.14
C CYS A 133 7.59 -0.66 -6.29
N VAL A 134 6.94 -0.60 -7.45
CA VAL A 134 7.43 0.05 -8.67
C VAL A 134 6.33 0.94 -9.22
N VAL A 135 6.70 2.18 -9.53
CA VAL A 135 5.81 3.16 -10.13
C VAL A 135 6.38 3.62 -11.46
N ASP A 136 5.60 3.46 -12.52
CA ASP A 136 5.90 4.01 -13.84
C ASP A 136 5.06 5.27 -14.05
N VAL A 137 5.69 6.42 -14.21
CA VAL A 137 5.02 7.72 -14.40
C VAL A 137 5.27 8.23 -15.82
N THR A 138 4.20 8.50 -16.55
CA THR A 138 4.26 9.26 -17.80
C THR A 138 3.87 10.70 -17.56
N LEU A 139 4.82 11.61 -17.70
CA LEU A 139 4.58 13.05 -17.70
C LEU A 139 4.20 13.51 -19.10
N THR A 140 3.18 14.35 -19.20
CA THR A 140 2.87 15.12 -20.41
C THR A 140 3.36 16.54 -20.22
N ILE A 141 4.15 17.02 -21.17
CA ILE A 141 4.84 18.31 -21.11
C ILE A 141 4.40 19.16 -22.30
N MET A 142 4.00 20.40 -22.05
CA MET A 142 3.71 21.40 -23.07
C MET A 142 4.43 22.72 -22.75
N GLY A 143 5.16 23.27 -23.72
CA GLY A 143 5.94 24.50 -23.55
C GLY A 143 6.97 24.41 -22.42
N GLY A 144 7.50 23.21 -22.15
CA GLY A 144 8.43 22.96 -21.06
C GLY A 144 7.79 22.86 -19.66
N GLN A 145 6.46 22.88 -19.56
CA GLN A 145 5.72 22.75 -18.30
C GLN A 145 5.01 21.40 -18.23
N ILE A 146 4.96 20.80 -17.05
CA ILE A 146 4.15 19.59 -16.79
C ILE A 146 2.69 20.01 -16.82
N VAL A 147 1.90 19.37 -17.66
CA VAL A 147 0.44 19.62 -17.79
C VAL A 147 -0.40 18.43 -17.35
N GLY A 148 0.23 17.29 -17.12
CA GLY A 148 -0.42 16.08 -16.62
C GLY A 148 0.61 15.00 -16.30
N ALA A 149 0.22 14.09 -15.43
CA ALA A 149 0.95 12.86 -15.17
C ALA A 149 -0.04 11.71 -14.96
N ASN A 150 0.32 10.54 -15.45
CA ASN A 150 -0.38 9.29 -15.22
C ASN A 150 0.61 8.25 -14.78
N SER A 151 0.29 7.52 -13.72
CA SER A 151 1.14 6.48 -13.19
C SER A 151 0.47 5.10 -13.17
N ASN A 152 1.29 4.08 -13.37
CA ASN A 152 0.95 2.69 -13.08
C ASN A 152 1.78 2.23 -11.89
N VAL A 153 1.12 1.65 -10.89
CA VAL A 153 1.77 1.14 -9.68
C VAL A 153 1.64 -0.38 -9.67
N ASN A 154 2.73 -1.08 -9.38
CA ASN A 154 2.72 -2.50 -9.07
C ASN A 154 3.46 -2.72 -7.76
N MET A 155 2.84 -3.42 -6.82
CA MET A 155 3.42 -3.75 -5.54
C MET A 155 3.14 -5.19 -5.14
N THR A 156 4.03 -5.73 -4.32
CA THR A 156 3.85 -7.02 -3.66
C THR A 156 4.13 -6.88 -2.17
N GLY A 157 3.55 -7.75 -1.36
CA GLY A 157 3.77 -7.76 0.09
C GLY A 157 3.40 -9.08 0.74
N SER A 158 3.58 -9.12 2.06
CA SER A 158 3.22 -10.26 2.90
C SER A 158 2.36 -9.82 4.08
N PHE A 159 1.37 -10.63 4.43
CA PHE A 159 0.51 -10.39 5.59
C PHE A 159 1.27 -10.62 6.90
N ASP A 160 1.11 -9.70 7.85
CA ASP A 160 1.67 -9.84 9.19
C ASP A 160 0.92 -10.94 9.94
N ASN A 161 1.64 -11.68 10.80
CA ASN A 161 1.07 -12.70 11.68
C ASN A 161 0.27 -13.80 10.95
N CYS A 162 0.41 -13.97 9.63
CA CYS A 162 -0.33 -14.98 8.89
C CYS A 162 0.49 -16.25 8.64
N SER A 163 0.25 -17.30 9.43
CA SER A 163 1.03 -18.54 9.41
C SER A 163 0.91 -19.36 8.12
N SER A 164 -0.11 -19.12 7.30
CA SER A 164 -0.28 -19.74 5.97
C SER A 164 0.56 -19.07 4.88
N GLY A 165 1.40 -18.08 5.22
CA GLY A 165 2.32 -17.44 4.27
C GLY A 165 1.58 -16.70 3.16
N CYS A 166 0.46 -16.05 3.48
CA CYS A 166 -0.29 -15.30 2.48
C CYS A 166 0.50 -14.10 1.96
N LEU A 167 0.38 -13.88 0.66
CA LEU A 167 0.98 -12.79 -0.10
C LEU A 167 -0.12 -11.93 -0.73
N ILE A 168 0.25 -10.69 -0.99
CA ILE A 168 -0.58 -9.70 -1.68
C ILE A 168 0.16 -9.23 -2.92
N ASP A 169 -0.52 -9.23 -4.06
CA ASP A 169 -0.14 -8.45 -5.24
C ASP A 169 -1.17 -7.35 -5.41
N TYR A 170 -0.71 -6.12 -5.61
CA TYR A 170 -1.60 -4.99 -5.80
C TYR A 170 -1.12 -4.11 -6.94
N ALA A 171 -2.05 -3.68 -7.77
CA ALA A 171 -1.76 -2.85 -8.93
C ALA A 171 -2.76 -1.70 -9.01
N ILE A 172 -2.27 -0.51 -9.37
CA ILE A 172 -3.09 0.64 -9.77
C ILE A 172 -2.78 0.88 -11.24
N SER A 173 -3.76 0.66 -12.12
CA SER A 173 -3.58 0.84 -13.57
C SER A 173 -3.65 2.30 -14.02
N ASN A 174 -4.07 3.22 -13.15
CA ASN A 174 -4.03 4.65 -13.46
C ASN A 174 -4.12 5.49 -12.19
N ALA A 175 -3.04 6.17 -11.81
CA ALA A 175 -3.10 7.30 -10.90
C ALA A 175 -2.87 8.60 -11.69
N ALA A 176 -3.91 9.43 -11.76
CA ALA A 176 -3.90 10.67 -12.54
C ALA A 176 -3.61 11.87 -11.62
N LEU A 177 -2.64 12.71 -12.00
CA LEU A 177 -2.29 13.93 -11.28
C LEU A 177 -3.49 14.86 -11.18
N VAL A 178 -3.76 15.30 -9.96
CA VAL A 178 -4.83 16.25 -9.62
C VAL A 178 -4.24 17.59 -9.24
N TRP A 179 -3.15 17.59 -8.47
CA TRP A 179 -2.56 18.82 -7.96
C TRP A 179 -1.08 18.63 -7.66
N MET A 180 -0.32 19.70 -7.88
CA MET A 180 1.03 19.91 -7.37
C MET A 180 1.24 21.42 -7.14
N PRO A 181 2.27 21.85 -6.40
CA PRO A 181 2.64 23.24 -6.26
C PRO A 181 2.71 23.95 -7.62
N GLY A 182 1.97 25.06 -7.75
CA GLY A 182 1.85 25.82 -8.99
C GLY A 182 0.53 25.60 -9.75
N MET A 183 -0.25 24.56 -9.43
CA MET A 183 -1.56 24.27 -10.07
C MET A 183 -2.76 24.93 -9.38
N GLY A 184 -2.53 25.90 -8.48
CA GLY A 184 -3.58 26.59 -7.71
C GLY A 184 -3.76 26.05 -6.29
N THR A 185 -4.97 26.18 -5.75
CA THR A 185 -5.27 25.76 -4.36
C THR A 185 -5.32 24.25 -4.25
N MET A 186 -4.65 23.69 -3.25
CA MET A 186 -4.66 22.25 -2.97
C MET A 186 -6.08 21.78 -2.65
N PRO A 187 -6.64 20.80 -3.38
CA PRO A 187 -7.96 20.26 -3.08
C PRO A 187 -7.95 19.46 -1.77
N GLY A 188 -9.08 19.49 -1.05
CA GLY A 188 -9.28 18.69 0.15
C GLY A 188 -9.67 17.23 -0.15
N GLY A 189 -9.69 16.42 0.92
CA GLY A 189 -10.10 15.02 0.86
C GLY A 189 -9.06 14.07 0.29
N PHE A 190 -7.78 14.45 0.29
CA PHE A 190 -6.67 13.55 -0.03
C PHE A 190 -5.95 13.12 1.25
N PRO A 191 -5.19 12.00 1.22
CA PRO A 191 -4.31 11.65 2.32
C PRO A 191 -3.37 12.82 2.65
N SER A 192 -3.03 12.94 3.94
CA SER A 192 -2.04 13.93 4.37
C SER A 192 -0.66 13.56 3.85
N PHE A 193 0.15 14.56 3.51
CA PHE A 193 1.56 14.31 3.26
C PHE A 193 2.23 13.72 4.52
N LEU A 194 2.91 12.60 4.33
CA LEU A 194 3.72 11.95 5.34
C LEU A 194 4.99 12.76 5.63
N CYS A 195 5.88 12.23 6.47
CA CYS A 195 7.19 12.81 6.84
C CYS A 195 7.16 14.28 7.33
N GLY A 196 5.99 14.81 7.70
CA GLY A 196 5.81 16.22 8.07
C GLY A 196 5.92 17.19 6.89
N ALA A 197 5.88 16.71 5.65
CA ALA A 197 5.96 17.56 4.48
C ALA A 197 4.72 18.46 4.35
N THR A 198 4.93 19.66 3.81
CA THR A 198 3.85 20.62 3.52
C THR A 198 3.59 20.77 2.03
N LEU A 199 4.40 20.09 1.20
CA LEU A 199 4.35 20.09 -0.24
C LEU A 199 4.39 18.65 -0.75
N GLY A 200 3.86 18.44 -1.94
CA GLY A 200 3.74 17.12 -2.54
C GLY A 200 2.85 17.15 -3.77
N GLU A 201 2.45 15.97 -4.21
CA GLU A 201 1.57 15.77 -5.36
C GLU A 201 0.36 14.95 -4.94
N LEU A 202 -0.80 15.23 -5.55
CA LEU A 202 -2.04 14.54 -5.27
C LEU A 202 -2.54 13.83 -6.53
N PHE A 203 -3.00 12.59 -6.38
CA PHE A 203 -3.48 11.77 -7.50
C PHE A 203 -4.81 11.11 -7.18
N ASN A 204 -5.65 10.97 -8.20
CA ASN A 204 -6.78 10.06 -8.16
C ASN A 204 -6.33 8.69 -8.67
N ALA A 205 -6.40 7.66 -7.83
CA ALA A 205 -6.14 6.29 -8.22
C ALA A 205 -7.42 5.64 -8.76
N CYS A 206 -7.47 5.41 -10.06
CA CYS A 206 -8.44 4.51 -10.65
C CYS A 206 -7.93 3.09 -10.69
N CYS A 207 -8.92 2.21 -10.63
CA CYS A 207 -8.83 0.88 -11.17
C CYS A 207 -7.85 -0.02 -10.40
N PRO A 208 -7.80 0.02 -9.05
CA PRO A 208 -6.97 -0.91 -8.33
C PRO A 208 -7.42 -2.35 -8.54
N LEU A 209 -6.44 -3.24 -8.53
CA LEU A 209 -6.58 -4.69 -8.50
C LEU A 209 -5.75 -5.21 -7.33
N LEU A 210 -6.37 -6.07 -6.54
CA LEU A 210 -5.79 -6.73 -5.38
C LEU A 210 -5.89 -8.24 -5.60
N HIS A 211 -4.78 -8.94 -5.58
CA HIS A 211 -4.75 -10.40 -5.58
C HIS A 211 -4.16 -10.89 -4.26
N ILE A 212 -4.87 -11.78 -3.59
CA ILE A 212 -4.42 -12.45 -2.37
C ILE A 212 -4.20 -13.92 -2.70
N SER A 213 -3.00 -14.41 -2.43
CA SER A 213 -2.65 -15.82 -2.56
C SER A 213 -2.09 -16.33 -1.24
N CYS A 214 -2.32 -17.59 -0.90
CA CYS A 214 -1.78 -18.23 0.30
C CYS A 214 -1.12 -19.54 -0.06
N VAL A 215 -0.06 -19.89 0.66
CA VAL A 215 0.54 -21.22 0.52
C VAL A 215 -0.46 -22.22 1.08
N VAL A 216 -1.14 -22.93 0.20
CA VAL A 216 -1.88 -24.13 0.59
C VAL A 216 -0.86 -25.22 0.89
N ALA A 217 -1.03 -25.91 2.01
CA ALA A 217 -0.23 -27.10 2.29
C ALA A 217 -0.40 -28.06 1.10
N ASN A 218 0.70 -28.46 0.46
CA ASN A 218 0.67 -29.60 -0.44
C ASN A 218 0.10 -30.77 0.37
N GLU A 219 -1.04 -31.34 -0.04
CA GLU A 219 -1.39 -32.66 0.46
C GLU A 219 -0.26 -33.61 0.05
N GLU A 220 0.45 -34.19 1.02
CA GLU A 220 1.25 -35.38 0.77
C GLU A 220 0.29 -36.51 0.38
N SER A 221 -0.04 -36.57 -0.90
CA SER A 221 -0.64 -37.77 -1.48
C SER A 221 0.46 -38.80 -1.63
N ASP A 222 0.54 -39.74 -0.70
CA ASP A 222 1.35 -40.93 -0.93
C ASP A 222 0.73 -41.79 -2.04
N TRP A 223 1.56 -42.53 -2.76
CA TRP A 223 1.09 -43.41 -3.84
C TRP A 223 0.13 -44.51 -3.31
N SER A 224 0.10 -44.76 -2.01
CA SER A 224 -0.82 -45.70 -1.36
C SER A 224 -2.27 -45.19 -1.40
N THR A 225 -2.46 -43.91 -1.09
CA THR A 225 -3.77 -43.25 -0.97
C THR A 225 -4.45 -43.13 -2.34
N ILE A 226 -3.69 -42.77 -3.37
CA ILE A 226 -4.20 -42.71 -4.76
C ILE A 226 -4.67 -44.10 -5.23
N LYS A 227 -3.94 -45.17 -4.92
CA LYS A 227 -4.32 -46.54 -5.33
C LYS A 227 -5.60 -47.04 -4.66
N SER A 228 -5.95 -46.51 -3.50
CA SER A 228 -7.17 -46.91 -2.78
C SER A 228 -8.46 -46.39 -3.42
N LEU A 229 -8.38 -45.33 -4.22
CA LEU A 229 -9.51 -44.71 -4.94
C LEU A 229 -9.90 -45.45 -6.22
N TYR A 230 -9.06 -46.37 -6.70
CA TYR A 230 -9.29 -47.16 -7.93
C TYR A 230 -9.68 -48.62 -7.64
N ARG A 231 -10.17 -48.93 -6.43
CA ARG A 231 -10.63 -50.27 -6.04
C ARG A 231 -12.13 -50.35 -5.88
#